data_AF-A0A8S2T4W7-F1
#
_entry.id   AF-A0A8S2T4W7-F1
#
_cell.length_a   1.000
_cell.length_b   1.000
_cell.length_c   1.000
_cell.angle_alpha   90.00
_cell.angle_beta   90.00
_cell.angle_gamma   90.00
#
_symmetry.space_group_name_H-M   'P 1'
#
loop_
_entity.id
_entity.type
_entity.pdbx_description
1 polymer ?
#
loop_
_entity_poly.entity_id
_entity_poly.type
_entity_poly.pdbx_seq_one_letter_code
_entity_poly.pdbx_strand_id
1 'polypeptide(L)' 'NAVECTCKTGYSDTGVAPNVVCTDTCTIKNGGCDPNAGCSHDNTTNAVECTCKTGYSDTGVAPNVVCTGTVVASTL' A
#
# COMPACT_ATOMS: atom_id res chain seq x y z
N ASN A 1 -17.75 30.09 -5.74
CA ASN A 1 -17.60 28.62 -5.76
C ASN A 1 -16.14 28.27 -5.95
N ALA A 2 -15.54 27.59 -4.99
CA ALA A 2 -14.24 26.92 -5.18
C ALA A 2 -14.52 25.47 -5.58
N VAL A 3 -13.82 24.96 -6.59
CA VAL A 3 -13.84 23.54 -6.94
C VAL A 3 -12.72 22.88 -6.14
N GLU A 4 -13.09 21.94 -5.27
CA GLU A 4 -12.13 21.13 -4.53
C GLU A 4 -11.86 19.84 -5.30
N CYS A 5 -10.60 19.60 -5.63
CA CYS A 5 -10.16 18.35 -6.24
C CYS A 5 -9.64 17.44 -5.14
N THR A 6 -10.12 16.20 -5.10
CA THR A 6 -9.62 15.18 -4.16
C THR A 6 -9.16 13.96 -4.93
N CYS A 7 -8.14 13.28 -4.42
CA CYS A 7 -7.67 12.04 -5.02
C CYS A 7 -8.64 10.88 -4.78
N LYS A 8 -8.66 9.94 -5.71
CA LYS A 8 -9.43 8.69 -5.58
C LYS A 8 -8.85 7.84 -4.44
N THR A 9 -9.65 6.94 -3.88
CA THR A 9 -9.18 5.89 -2.95
C THR A 9 -7.93 5.22 -3.53
N GLY A 10 -6.90 5.01 -2.71
CA GLY A 10 -5.62 4.44 -3.16
C GLY A 10 -4.63 5.44 -3.76
N TYR A 11 -4.98 6.72 -3.85
CA TYR A 11 -4.08 7.79 -4.27
C TYR A 11 -3.95 8.86 -3.18
N SER A 12 -2.75 9.43 -3.04
CA SER A 12 -2.48 10.56 -2.15
C SER A 12 -2.13 11.80 -2.96
N ASP A 13 -2.53 12.96 -2.46
CA ASP A 13 -2.13 14.24 -3.04
C ASP A 13 -0.67 14.54 -2.67
N THR A 14 0.18 14.58 -3.69
CA THR A 14 1.59 14.99 -3.60
C THR A 14 1.83 16.34 -4.25
N GLY A 15 0.76 16.99 -4.69
CA GLY A 15 0.79 18.31 -5.29
C GLY A 15 1.14 19.40 -4.29
N VAL A 16 1.41 20.58 -4.82
CA VAL A 16 1.57 21.79 -4.03
C VAL A 16 0.39 22.70 -4.35
N ALA A 17 -0.29 23.16 -3.29
CA ALA A 17 -1.46 24.02 -3.42
C ALA A 17 -1.18 25.20 -4.37
N PRO A 18 -2.11 25.52 -5.30
CA PRO A 18 -3.47 25.00 -5.42
C PRO A 18 -3.61 23.74 -6.31
N ASN A 19 -2.50 23.18 -6.79
CA ASN A 19 -2.54 22.04 -7.72
C ASN A 19 -2.58 20.72 -6.96
N VAL A 20 -3.52 19.86 -7.33
CA VAL A 20 -3.65 18.50 -6.81
C VAL A 20 -2.94 17.54 -7.75
N VAL A 21 -2.03 16.72 -7.24
CA VAL A 21 -1.32 15.70 -8.00
C VAL A 21 -1.55 14.36 -7.31
N CYS A 22 -2.41 13.53 -7.90
CA CYS A 22 -2.74 12.24 -7.34
C CYS A 22 -1.70 11.21 -7.73
N THR A 23 -0.94 10.76 -6.74
CA THR A 23 0.09 9.73 -6.88
C THR A 23 -0.38 8.47 -6.18
N ASP A 24 -0.13 7.33 -6.82
CA ASP A 24 -0.46 6.01 -6.28
C ASP A 24 0.19 5.83 -4.90
N THR A 25 -0.61 5.52 -3.89
CA THR A 25 -0.15 5.30 -2.51
C THR A 25 0.85 4.15 -2.38
N CYS A 26 0.78 3.11 -3.21
CA CYS A 26 1.77 2.04 -3.23
C CYS A 26 3.18 2.56 -3.60
N THR A 27 3.27 3.63 -4.39
CA THR A 27 4.57 4.26 -4.73
C THR A 27 5.10 5.15 -3.60
N ILE A 28 4.25 5.47 -2.61
CA ILE A 28 4.58 6.31 -1.47
C ILE A 28 4.66 5.43 -0.22
N LYS A 29 5.88 5.12 0.22
CA LYS A 29 6.11 4.28 1.42
C LYS A 29 5.36 2.92 1.36
N ASN A 30 5.28 2.30 0.18
CA ASN A 30 4.64 1.00 -0.01
C ASN A 30 3.16 0.96 0.44
N GLY A 31 2.42 2.08 0.33
CA GLY A 31 1.03 2.17 0.80
C GLY A 31 0.86 2.03 2.31
N GLY A 32 1.95 2.08 3.08
CA GLY A 32 1.95 1.78 4.52
C GLY A 32 2.05 0.28 4.83
N CYS A 33 2.21 -0.57 3.82
CA CYS A 33 2.42 -2.00 3.99
C CYS A 33 3.80 -2.30 4.60
N ASP A 34 3.90 -3.45 5.28
CA ASP A 34 5.16 -4.00 5.76
C ASP A 34 6.23 -4.08 4.64
N PRO A 35 7.52 -3.86 4.91
CA PRO A 35 8.59 -3.99 3.90
C PRO A 35 8.64 -5.36 3.20
N ASN A 36 8.21 -6.42 3.89
CA ASN A 36 8.12 -7.78 3.35
C ASN A 36 6.75 -8.07 2.71
N ALA A 37 5.85 -7.11 2.66
CA ALA A 37 4.61 -7.16 1.87
C ALA A 37 4.80 -6.49 0.50
N GLY A 38 4.08 -6.99 -0.50
CA GLY A 38 3.75 -6.23 -1.70
C GLY A 38 2.51 -5.36 -1.46
N CYS A 39 2.49 -4.18 -2.07
CA CYS A 39 1.34 -3.30 -2.11
C CYS A 39 0.60 -3.45 -3.45
N SER A 40 -0.71 -3.63 -3.37
CA SER A 40 -1.62 -3.64 -4.52
C SER A 40 -2.90 -2.87 -4.20
N HIS A 41 -3.78 -2.74 -5.18
CA HIS A 41 -5.11 -2.18 -4.99
C HIS A 41 -6.17 -3.25 -5.15
N ASP A 42 -7.17 -3.23 -4.26
CA ASP A 42 -8.37 -4.02 -4.46
C ASP A 42 -9.08 -3.59 -5.74
N ASN A 43 -9.42 -4.57 -6.60
CA ASN A 43 -9.95 -4.30 -7.94
C ASN A 43 -11.34 -3.63 -7.94
N THR A 44 -12.03 -3.60 -6.81
CA THR A 44 -13.41 -3.07 -6.71
C THR A 44 -13.44 -1.70 -6.04
N THR A 45 -12.74 -1.57 -4.92
CA THR A 45 -12.72 -0.39 -4.04
C THR A 45 -11.52 0.52 -4.29
N ASN A 46 -10.50 0.01 -4.99
CA ASN A 46 -9.19 0.64 -5.16
C ASN A 46 -8.47 0.95 -3.83
N ALA A 47 -8.90 0.31 -2.73
CA ALA A 47 -8.24 0.40 -1.44
C ALA A 47 -6.86 -0.26 -1.49
N VAL A 48 -5.92 0.24 -0.68
CA VAL A 48 -4.61 -0.39 -0.54
C VAL A 48 -4.78 -1.76 0.09
N GLU A 49 -4.19 -2.76 -0.53
CA GLU A 49 -4.11 -4.13 -0.05
C GLU A 49 -2.64 -4.55 0.09
N CYS A 50 -2.29 -5.08 1.25
CA CYS A 50 -0.94 -5.52 1.56
C CYS A 50 -0.92 -7.05 1.58
N THR A 51 -0.09 -7.67 0.74
CA THR A 51 0.05 -9.13 0.69
C THR A 51 1.49 -9.53 1.00
N CYS A 52 1.70 -10.43 1.96
CA CYS A 52 3.05 -10.91 2.27
C CYS A 52 3.71 -11.58 1.06
N LYS A 53 4.97 -11.22 0.81
CA LYS A 53 5.78 -11.86 -0.23
C LYS A 53 5.99 -13.34 0.10
N THR A 54 6.24 -14.14 -0.92
CA THR A 54 6.52 -15.58 -0.78
C THR A 54 7.60 -15.82 0.28
N GLY A 55 7.34 -16.74 1.21
CA GLY A 55 8.25 -17.05 2.33
C GLY A 55 8.00 -16.24 3.61
N TYR A 56 7.05 -15.29 3.58
CA TYR A 56 6.58 -14.56 4.76
C TYR A 56 5.11 -14.88 5.04
N SER A 57 4.76 -14.92 6.32
CA SER A 57 3.41 -15.11 6.81
C SER A 57 2.90 -13.83 7.46
N ASP A 58 1.61 -13.54 7.28
CA ASP A 58 0.99 -12.44 8.02
C ASP A 58 0.82 -12.84 9.49
N THR A 59 1.44 -12.07 10.35
CA THR A 59 1.39 -12.17 11.82
C THR A 59 0.83 -10.91 12.46
N GLY A 60 0.36 -9.99 11.62
CA GLY A 60 -0.25 -8.75 12.05
C GLY A 60 -1.66 -8.94 12.59
N VAL A 61 -2.25 -7.84 13.03
CA VAL A 61 -3.65 -7.75 13.42
C VAL A 61 -4.30 -6.75 12.49
N ALA A 62 -5.39 -7.17 11.85
CA ALA A 62 -6.13 -6.33 10.91
C ALA A 62 -6.41 -4.94 11.53
N PRO A 63 -6.19 -3.84 10.78
CA PRO A 63 -5.83 -3.79 9.37
C PRO A 63 -4.32 -3.82 9.08
N ASN A 64 -3.47 -3.93 10.10
CA ASN A 64 -2.02 -3.88 9.93
C ASN A 64 -1.47 -5.26 9.56
N VAL A 65 -1.07 -5.42 8.30
CA VAL A 65 -0.37 -6.63 7.81
C VAL A 65 1.08 -6.57 8.26
N VAL A 66 1.55 -7.60 8.96
CA VAL A 66 2.94 -7.70 9.43
C VAL A 66 3.53 -9.00 8.94
N CYS A 67 4.44 -8.90 7.99
CA CYS A 67 4.97 -10.05 7.28
C CYS A 67 6.24 -10.54 7.97
N THR A 68 6.10 -11.60 8.76
CA THR A 68 7.22 -12.28 9.40
C THR A 68 7.46 -13.62 8.74
N GLY A 69 8.71 -13.89 8.41
CA GLY A 69 9.13 -15.14 7.81
C GLY A 69 10.45 -15.53 8.44
N THR A 70 10.56 -16.79 8.87
CA THR A 70 11.85 -17.45 8.74
C THR A 70 12.09 -17.51 7.25
N VAL A 71 13.19 -16.94 6.76
CA VAL A 71 13.72 -17.39 5.49
C VAL A 71 13.81 -18.90 5.60
N VAL A 72 12.86 -19.65 5.03
CA VAL A 72 13.20 -20.96 4.53
C VAL A 72 14.13 -20.62 3.39
N ALA A 73 15.39 -20.39 3.75
CA ALA A 73 16.49 -20.43 2.82
C ALA A 73 16.16 -21.65 1.99
N SER A 74 15.85 -21.43 0.71
CA SER A 74 15.70 -22.50 -0.24
C SER A 74 17.08 -23.15 -0.31
N THR A 75 17.39 -24.02 0.66
CA THR A 75 18.28 -25.13 0.48
C THR A 75 17.57 -26.03 -0.50
N LEU A 76 17.88 -25.82 -1.77
CA LEU A 76 18.32 -26.84 -2.74
C LEU A 76 18.94 -26.11 -3.93
#